data_AF-A0A519GZU7-F1
#
_entry.id   AF-A0A519GZU7-F1
#
_cell.length_a   1.000
_cell.length_b   1.000
_cell.length_c   1.000
_cell.angle_alpha   90.00
_cell.angle_beta   90.00
_cell.angle_gamma   90.00
#
_symmetry.space_group_name_H-M   'P 1'
#
loop_
_entity.id
_entity.type
_entity.pdbx_description
1 polymer ?
#
loop_
_entity_poly.entity_id
_entity_poly.type
_entity_poly.pdbx_seq_one_letter_code
_entity_poly.pdbx_strand_id
1 'polypeptide(L)'
;LKGKKIGVQRGTTHETYAAATFKQSEIVRYGSQDQVFLDLKSGRLDATLMDTPAADFGFLKKPEGKGFAFSGPTIIDDKVFGVGTGVGMRKADEATLGKKFNAAIDALQANGTFKKLADKYFDYDIAPRTKQ
;
A
#
# COMPACT_ATOMS: atom_id res chain seq x y z
N LEU A 1 8.02 14.67 -11.38
CA LEU A 1 9.08 13.62 -11.30
C LEU A 1 9.80 13.36 -12.64
N LYS A 2 9.83 14.32 -13.59
CA LYS A 2 10.54 14.13 -14.88
C LYS A 2 12.03 13.78 -14.65
N GLY A 3 12.54 12.77 -15.35
CA GLY A 3 13.93 12.32 -15.28
C GLY A 3 14.30 11.58 -13.99
N LYS A 4 13.34 11.34 -13.08
CA LYS A 4 13.56 10.65 -11.81
C LYS A 4 13.40 9.13 -11.96
N LYS A 5 14.15 8.37 -11.15
CA LYS A 5 14.02 6.92 -11.01
C LYS A 5 13.06 6.58 -9.89
N ILE A 6 11.98 5.88 -10.23
CA ILE A 6 10.92 5.49 -9.30
C ILE A 6 10.93 3.97 -9.18
N GLY A 7 11.25 3.46 -8.00
CA GLY A 7 11.21 2.04 -7.71
C GLY A 7 9.80 1.58 -7.33
N VAL A 8 9.38 0.44 -7.85
CA VAL A 8 8.11 -0.21 -7.52
C VAL A 8 8.30 -1.72 -7.42
N GLN A 9 7.52 -2.37 -6.54
CA GLN A 9 7.41 -3.83 -6.54
C GLN A 9 6.58 -4.28 -7.76
N ARG A 10 7.09 -5.27 -8.50
CA ARG A 10 6.42 -5.84 -9.67
C ARG A 10 5.14 -6.60 -9.28
N GLY A 11 4.12 -6.52 -10.13
CA GLY A 11 2.83 -7.17 -9.94
C GLY A 11 1.89 -6.39 -9.02
N THR A 12 2.23 -5.16 -8.63
CA THR A 12 1.43 -4.34 -7.73
C THR A 12 0.63 -3.27 -8.47
N THR A 13 -0.43 -2.78 -7.83
CA THR A 13 -1.21 -1.62 -8.31
C THR A 13 -0.34 -0.36 -8.41
N HIS A 14 0.68 -0.22 -7.55
CA HIS A 14 1.67 0.87 -7.60
C HIS A 14 2.51 0.84 -8.88
N GLU A 15 2.90 -0.34 -9.36
CA GLU A 15 3.55 -0.47 -10.66
C GLU A 15 2.63 0.00 -11.79
N THR A 16 1.37 -0.48 -11.79
CA THR A 16 0.38 -0.08 -12.78
C THR A 16 0.20 1.43 -12.80
N TYR A 17 0.02 2.06 -11.63
CA TYR A 17 -0.14 3.50 -11.50
C TYR A 17 1.11 4.26 -11.96
N ALA A 18 2.28 3.91 -11.43
CA ALA A 18 3.51 4.62 -11.72
C ALA A 18 3.85 4.57 -13.22
N ALA A 19 3.67 3.40 -13.85
CA ALA A 19 3.87 3.23 -15.28
C ALA A 19 2.84 4.00 -16.12
N ALA A 20 1.60 4.17 -15.66
CA ALA A 20 0.57 4.93 -16.35
C ALA A 20 0.75 6.46 -16.21
N THR A 21 1.18 6.92 -15.04
CA THR A 21 1.18 8.34 -14.67
C THR A 21 2.53 9.01 -14.93
N PHE A 22 3.63 8.39 -14.51
CA PHE A 22 4.97 9.01 -14.56
C PHE A 22 5.72 8.66 -15.84
N LYS A 23 5.11 8.97 -17.00
CA LYS A 23 5.65 8.64 -18.33
C LYS A 23 7.01 9.25 -18.66
N GLN A 24 7.39 10.32 -17.95
CA GLN A 24 8.67 11.00 -18.12
C GLN A 24 9.69 10.61 -17.04
N SER A 25 9.42 9.55 -16.28
CA SER A 25 10.28 8.99 -15.24
C SER A 25 10.73 7.58 -15.65
N GLU A 26 11.83 7.12 -15.07
CA GLU A 26 12.26 5.73 -15.22
C GLU A 26 11.58 4.88 -14.15
N ILE A 27 10.76 3.90 -14.56
CA ILE A 27 10.09 2.98 -13.62
C ILE A 27 10.93 1.71 -13.48
N VAL A 28 11.55 1.55 -12.31
CA VAL A 28 12.42 0.42 -11.99
C VAL A 28 11.63 -0.61 -11.19
N ARG A 29 11.58 -1.85 -11.68
CA ARG A 29 10.71 -2.91 -11.15
C ARG A 29 11.51 -3.97 -10.38
N TYR A 30 11.17 -4.15 -9.12
CA TYR A 30 11.84 -5.09 -8.22
C TYR A 30 10.97 -6.30 -7.90
N GLY A 31 11.60 -7.39 -7.44
CA GLY A 31 10.89 -8.60 -7.02
C GLY A 31 10.25 -8.45 -5.64
N SER A 32 10.84 -7.63 -4.76
CA SER A 32 10.34 -7.36 -3.42
C SER A 32 10.46 -5.89 -3.02
N GLN A 33 9.68 -5.49 -2.02
CA GLN A 33 9.71 -4.14 -1.47
C GLN A 33 11.04 -3.84 -0.74
N ASP A 34 11.68 -4.85 -0.13
CA ASP A 34 12.99 -4.70 0.52
C ASP A 34 14.08 -4.28 -0.47
N GLN A 35 14.06 -4.83 -1.68
CA GLN A 35 15.01 -4.44 -2.73
C GLN A 35 14.82 -2.97 -3.15
N VAL A 36 13.57 -2.50 -3.20
CA VAL A 36 13.27 -1.09 -3.47
C VAL A 36 13.85 -0.20 -2.37
N PHE A 37 13.70 -0.57 -1.09
CA PHE A 37 14.25 0.20 0.03
C PHE A 37 15.78 0.25 0.02
N LEU A 38 16.45 -0.86 -0.31
CA LEU A 38 17.91 -0.90 -0.45
C LEU A 38 18.41 0.07 -1.54
N ASP A 39 17.72 0.10 -2.68
CA ASP A 39 18.09 0.96 -3.80
C ASP A 39 17.72 2.43 -3.56
N LEU A 40 16.64 2.70 -2.82
CA LEU A 40 16.30 4.04 -2.35
C LEU A 40 17.36 4.57 -1.37
N LYS A 41 17.73 3.78 -0.36
CA LYS A 41 18.74 4.14 0.64
C LYS A 41 20.12 4.39 0.01
N SER A 42 20.49 3.60 -0.99
CA SER A 42 21.78 3.77 -1.68
C SER A 42 21.82 4.92 -2.69
N GLY A 43 20.69 5.61 -2.92
CA GLY A 43 20.58 6.69 -3.89
C GLY A 43 20.47 6.23 -5.34
N ARG A 44 20.27 4.94 -5.59
CA ARG A 44 19.98 4.41 -6.94
C ARG A 44 18.58 4.76 -7.41
N LEU A 45 17.65 4.98 -6.49
CA LEU A 45 16.31 5.49 -6.74
C LEU A 45 16.14 6.89 -6.15
N ASP A 46 15.37 7.73 -6.83
CA ASP A 46 14.98 9.03 -6.31
C ASP A 46 13.71 8.96 -5.45
N ALA A 47 12.83 8.00 -5.75
CA ALA A 47 11.54 7.84 -5.08
C ALA A 47 11.02 6.39 -5.19
N THR A 48 9.96 6.12 -4.44
CA THR A 48 9.20 4.87 -4.49
C THR A 48 7.72 5.16 -4.28
N LEU A 49 6.85 4.30 -4.80
CA LEU A 49 5.39 4.37 -4.61
C LEU A 49 4.89 3.04 -4.01
N MET A 50 4.23 3.10 -2.86
CA MET A 50 3.66 1.97 -2.13
C MET A 50 2.57 2.41 -1.14
N ASP A 51 1.97 1.45 -0.43
CA ASP A 51 1.01 1.70 0.64
C ASP A 51 1.65 2.44 1.82
N THR A 52 0.95 3.43 2.38
CA THR A 52 1.43 4.22 3.52
C THR A 52 1.86 3.37 4.73
N PRO A 53 1.09 2.37 5.19
CA PRO A 53 1.56 1.45 6.24
C PRO A 53 2.88 0.75 5.92
N ALA A 54 3.06 0.31 4.67
CA ALA A 54 4.26 -0.40 4.26
C ALA A 54 5.49 0.54 4.26
N ALA A 55 5.33 1.78 3.82
CA ALA A 55 6.38 2.78 3.87
C ALA A 55 6.73 3.19 5.32
N ASP A 56 5.71 3.41 6.15
CA ASP A 56 5.88 3.89 7.53
C ASP A 56 6.61 2.85 8.40
N PHE A 57 6.06 1.64 8.51
CA PHE A 57 6.64 0.57 9.34
C PHE A 57 7.81 -0.14 8.67
N GLY A 58 7.79 -0.25 7.34
CA GLY A 58 8.80 -0.97 6.58
C GLY A 58 10.11 -0.21 6.44
N PHE A 59 10.07 1.14 6.48
CA PHE A 59 11.21 1.98 6.16
C PHE A 59 11.33 3.24 7.03
N LEU A 60 10.33 4.13 7.05
CA LEU A 60 10.48 5.47 7.64
C LEU A 60 10.67 5.46 9.17
N LYS A 61 10.02 4.53 9.88
CA LYS A 61 10.21 4.33 11.33
C LYS A 61 11.47 3.52 11.68
N LYS A 62 12.26 3.10 10.69
CA LYS A 62 13.51 2.35 10.90
C LYS A 62 14.74 3.24 10.72
N PRO A 63 15.92 2.87 11.26
CA PRO A 63 17.16 3.62 11.05
C PRO A 63 17.49 3.85 9.57
N GLU A 64 17.14 2.91 8.70
CA GLU A 64 17.34 2.99 7.25
C GLU A 64 16.57 4.15 6.59
N GLY A 65 15.41 4.52 7.14
CA GLY A 65 14.57 5.59 6.63
C GLY A 65 14.99 6.99 7.07
N LYS A 66 16.04 7.13 7.90
CA LYS A 66 16.51 8.44 8.34
C LYS A 66 16.93 9.30 7.15
N GLY A 67 16.36 10.50 7.06
CA GLY A 67 16.60 11.43 5.95
C GLY A 67 15.64 11.25 4.76
N PHE A 68 14.71 10.31 4.85
CA PHE A 68 13.60 10.15 3.91
C PHE A 68 12.29 10.60 4.55
N ALA A 69 11.30 10.91 3.70
CA ALA A 69 9.97 11.31 4.12
C ALA A 69 8.95 10.93 3.05
N PHE A 70 7.66 10.98 3.41
CA PHE A 70 6.60 11.03 2.42
C PHE A 70 6.75 12.29 1.55
N SER A 71 6.41 12.16 0.26
CA SER A 71 6.49 13.26 -0.70
C SER A 71 5.20 13.35 -1.50
N GLY A 72 4.55 14.51 -1.41
CA GLY A 72 3.24 14.75 -2.02
C GLY A 72 2.06 14.21 -1.21
N PRO A 73 0.82 14.44 -1.68
CA PRO A 73 -0.38 13.94 -1.05
C PRO A 73 -0.55 12.43 -1.28
N THR A 74 -1.38 11.80 -0.45
CA THR A 74 -1.87 10.44 -0.72
C THR A 74 -2.56 10.40 -2.09
N ILE A 75 -2.16 9.44 -2.91
CA ILE A 75 -2.77 9.25 -4.23
C ILE A 75 -4.00 8.36 -4.07
N ILE A 76 -5.15 8.88 -4.49
CA ILE A 76 -6.41 8.14 -4.51
C ILE A 76 -6.83 7.95 -5.97
N ASP A 77 -6.89 6.69 -6.39
CA ASP A 77 -7.37 6.27 -7.71
C ASP A 77 -8.08 4.92 -7.55
N ASP A 78 -9.40 4.97 -7.36
CA ASP A 78 -10.20 3.76 -7.11
C ASP A 78 -10.17 2.77 -8.29
N LYS A 79 -9.84 3.24 -9.50
CA LYS A 79 -9.72 2.38 -10.68
C LYS A 79 -8.43 1.56 -10.63
N VAL A 80 -7.35 2.13 -10.12
CA VAL A 80 -6.04 1.46 -10.06
C VAL A 80 -5.80 0.77 -8.72
N PHE A 81 -6.10 1.43 -7.61
CA PHE A 81 -5.83 0.94 -6.25
C PHE A 81 -7.02 0.22 -5.61
N GLY A 82 -8.23 0.39 -6.15
CA GLY A 82 -9.44 -0.10 -5.51
C GLY A 82 -9.80 0.67 -4.24
N VAL A 83 -10.71 0.08 -3.45
CA VAL A 83 -11.22 0.69 -2.21
C VAL A 83 -10.89 -0.23 -1.04
N GLY A 84 -9.70 -0.02 -0.49
CA GLY A 84 -9.18 -0.79 0.64
C GLY A 84 -8.58 -2.15 0.24
N THR A 85 -8.30 -2.96 1.26
CA THR A 85 -7.70 -4.28 1.13
C THR A 85 -8.71 -5.34 1.55
N GLY A 86 -8.74 -6.47 0.85
CA GLY A 86 -9.66 -7.58 1.12
C GLY A 86 -8.96 -8.93 1.24
N VAL A 87 -9.70 -9.91 1.76
CA VAL A 87 -9.26 -11.31 1.79
C VAL A 87 -9.46 -11.92 0.40
N GLY A 88 -8.36 -12.19 -0.31
CA GLY A 88 -8.40 -12.83 -1.62
C GLY A 88 -8.81 -14.31 -1.52
N MET A 89 -9.77 -14.73 -2.33
CA MET A 89 -10.24 -16.13 -2.40
C MET A 89 -10.74 -16.50 -3.79
N ARG A 90 -10.97 -17.79 -4.04
CA ARG A 90 -11.56 -18.26 -5.30
C ARG A 90 -13.02 -17.85 -5.38
N LYS A 91 -13.48 -17.48 -6.57
CA LYS A 91 -14.89 -17.11 -6.81
C LYS A 91 -15.88 -18.20 -6.40
N ALA A 92 -15.53 -19.47 -6.58
CA ALA A 92 -16.38 -20.59 -6.19
C ALA A 92 -16.64 -20.68 -4.67
N ASP A 93 -15.77 -20.07 -3.86
CA ASP A 93 -15.86 -20.10 -2.39
C ASP A 93 -16.61 -18.87 -1.82
N GLU A 94 -17.10 -17.96 -2.67
CA GLU A 94 -17.77 -16.72 -2.24
C GLU A 94 -19.00 -17.03 -1.37
N ALA A 95 -19.83 -17.98 -1.81
CA ALA A 95 -21.07 -18.35 -1.11
C ALA A 95 -20.84 -19.09 0.22
N THR A 96 -19.63 -19.61 0.47
CA THR A 96 -19.29 -20.39 1.67
C THR A 96 -18.31 -19.62 2.55
N LEU A 97 -17.04 -19.57 2.16
CA LEU A 97 -15.97 -18.93 2.92
C LEU A 97 -16.10 -17.40 2.89
N GLY A 98 -16.46 -16.83 1.74
CA GLY A 98 -16.62 -15.39 1.57
C GLY A 98 -17.66 -14.80 2.52
N LYS A 99 -18.86 -15.40 2.58
CA LYS A 99 -19.91 -14.98 3.53
C LYS A 99 -19.45 -15.01 4.98
N LYS A 100 -18.67 -16.03 5.39
CA LYS A 100 -18.16 -16.15 6.75
C LYS A 100 -17.14 -15.05 7.07
N PHE A 101 -16.23 -14.75 6.15
CA PHE A 101 -15.28 -13.64 6.33
C PHE A 101 -15.98 -12.29 6.41
N ASN A 102 -16.93 -12.02 5.52
CA ASN A 102 -17.67 -10.76 5.53
C ASN A 102 -18.42 -10.58 6.86
N ALA A 103 -19.19 -11.59 7.29
CA ALA A 103 -19.91 -11.54 8.56
C ALA A 103 -18.98 -11.34 9.78
N ALA A 104 -17.81 -11.98 9.77
CA ALA A 104 -16.82 -11.80 10.82
C ALA A 104 -16.23 -10.38 10.83
N ILE A 105 -15.88 -9.83 9.67
CA ILE A 105 -15.37 -8.46 9.54
C ILE A 105 -16.42 -7.45 10.00
N ASP A 106 -17.68 -7.61 9.58
CA ASP A 106 -18.79 -6.75 10.00
C ASP A 106 -18.99 -6.78 11.51
N ALA A 107 -18.96 -7.98 12.12
CA ALA A 107 -19.05 -8.13 13.57
C ALA A 107 -17.89 -7.45 14.32
N LEU A 108 -16.65 -7.57 13.80
CA LEU A 108 -15.47 -6.92 14.38
C LEU A 108 -15.51 -5.39 14.26
N GLN A 109 -16.10 -4.86 13.19
CA GLN A 109 -16.33 -3.42 13.06
C GLN A 109 -17.40 -2.95 14.04
N ALA A 110 -18.56 -3.63 14.06
CA ALA A 110 -19.70 -3.26 14.92
C ALA A 110 -19.36 -3.31 16.41
N ASN A 111 -18.55 -4.27 16.85
CA ASN A 111 -18.17 -4.40 18.25
C ASN A 111 -16.89 -3.63 18.65
N GLY A 112 -16.31 -2.84 17.73
CA GLY A 112 -15.13 -2.01 17.97
C GLY A 112 -13.79 -2.77 18.04
N THR A 113 -13.78 -4.09 17.89
CA THR A 113 -12.54 -4.89 17.91
C THR A 113 -11.63 -4.51 16.75
N PHE A 114 -12.18 -4.21 15.58
CA PHE A 114 -11.40 -3.72 14.44
C PHE A 114 -10.63 -2.46 14.80
N LYS A 115 -11.31 -1.45 15.38
CA LYS A 115 -10.66 -0.21 15.82
C LYS A 115 -9.59 -0.46 16.87
N LYS A 116 -9.87 -1.31 17.87
CA LYS A 116 -8.88 -1.67 18.90
C LYS A 116 -7.62 -2.30 18.30
N LEU A 117 -7.77 -3.15 17.28
CA LEU A 117 -6.65 -3.75 16.56
C LEU A 117 -5.92 -2.71 15.71
N ALA A 118 -6.65 -1.84 15.00
CA ALA A 118 -6.07 -0.75 14.22
C ALA A 118 -5.20 0.17 15.09
N ASP A 119 -5.76 0.69 16.19
CA ASP A 119 -5.09 1.61 17.11
C ASP A 119 -3.84 1.00 17.78
N LYS A 120 -3.77 -0.35 17.86
CA LYS A 120 -2.58 -1.03 18.39
C LYS A 120 -1.37 -0.89 17.46
N TYR A 121 -1.61 -0.81 16.16
CA TYR A 121 -0.56 -0.82 15.15
C TYR A 121 -0.39 0.55 14.47
N PHE A 122 -1.43 1.37 14.39
CA PHE A 122 -1.45 2.62 13.63
C PHE A 122 -1.84 3.80 14.52
N ASP A 123 -1.12 4.90 14.37
CA ASP A 123 -1.42 6.21 14.97
C ASP A 123 -2.36 7.07 14.12
N TYR A 124 -2.92 6.50 13.05
CA TYR A 124 -3.87 7.09 12.14
C TYR A 124 -4.98 6.10 11.77
N ASP A 125 -6.10 6.62 11.27
CA ASP A 125 -7.23 5.77 10.87
C ASP A 125 -6.90 4.97 9.60
N ILE A 126 -7.05 3.65 9.70
CA ILE A 126 -6.86 2.70 8.60
C ILE A 126 -8.15 2.01 8.17
N ALA A 127 -9.30 2.46 8.70
CA ALA A 127 -10.59 1.92 8.33
C ALA A 127 -10.83 2.04 6.81
N PRO A 128 -11.48 1.04 6.18
CA PRO A 128 -11.79 1.11 4.77
C PRO A 128 -12.60 2.37 4.46
N ARG A 129 -12.21 3.09 3.40
CA ARG A 129 -13.05 4.16 2.87
C ARG A 129 -14.39 3.57 2.43
N THR A 130 -15.49 4.21 2.81
CA THR A 130 -16.78 3.94 2.19
C THR A 130 -16.68 4.33 0.71
N LYS A 131 -17.16 3.46 -0.19
CA LYS A 131 -17.30 3.85 -1.61
C LYS A 131 -18.17 5.10 -1.67
N GLN A 132 -17.66 6.15 -2.32
CA GLN A 132 -18.48 7.30 -2.72
C GLN A 132 -19.40 6.90 -3.87
#